data_AF-A0A9E9NNV8-F1
#
_entry.id   AF-A0A9E9NNV8-F1
#
_cell.length_a   1.000
_cell.length_b   1.000
_cell.length_c   1.000
_cell.angle_alpha   90.00
_cell.angle_beta   90.00
_cell.angle_gamma   90.00
#
_symmetry.space_group_name_H-M   'P 1'
#
loop_
_entity.id
_entity.type
_entity.pdbx_description
1 polymer ?
#
loop_
_entity_poly.entity_id
_entity_poly.type
_entity_poly.pdbx_seq_one_letter_code
_entity_poly.pdbx_strand_id
1 'polypeptide(L)'
;MDVLEKALLVDELKHLIVGLNNDKNSLFEIAKSKQRIKDICSSCDDPLFQEQLTPFKEFIQQEEFPAEELESFGYALTYRGTFKFMGRVEHALFASGDMGWAALRQSQHWQIWVIRPALSFIKSPWFTSTRQALEWIQTSTSDYIKTDDELKSLIPVLEPIHQSSTNLSLDSNQTIHKDRLSAMREETANFEAQLEAIIQERIQSVPNTPTPSISTAAKPKPSFRQNVRPVANLNKAKPVALKDFNLDGLVCRLERIDPKTFPSLYRVELHDEIDQNIKIDWLYLKAENDVQPVWETAQIFVAEQLYAQGQFSHYVVLIGTHSVEYAATILQAYTDQRHTQTSSIHQTDWVIFKQHYHQHETLFNECIMNGSQVWQRNERSYPYIPAAFINTQKFIPFEETAATFLTPVILLKERQKIRVLHGAERVKLSSEDQAYPYLLLDRADGYTWQLIRQVISRLPQPISVHDLYQALENADVSAT
;
A
#
# COMPACT_ATOMS: atom_id res chain seq x y z
N MET A 1 49.30 -2.92 -1.52
CA MET A 1 49.24 -4.15 -0.72
C MET A 1 50.55 -4.89 -0.89
N ASP A 2 51.34 -4.94 0.17
CA ASP A 2 52.66 -5.57 0.24
C ASP A 2 52.58 -7.10 0.18
N VAL A 3 53.70 -7.76 -0.13
CA VAL A 3 53.81 -9.23 -0.15
C VAL A 3 53.55 -9.82 1.25
N LEU A 4 53.96 -9.13 2.32
CA LEU A 4 53.69 -9.57 3.70
C LEU A 4 52.19 -9.44 4.04
N GLU A 5 51.55 -8.33 3.65
CA GLU A 5 50.09 -8.14 3.81
C GLU A 5 49.31 -9.22 3.06
N LYS A 6 49.69 -9.54 1.81
CA LYS A 6 49.07 -10.61 1.03
C LYS A 6 49.24 -11.97 1.69
N ALA A 7 50.41 -12.28 2.24
CA ALA A 7 50.65 -13.54 2.96
C ALA A 7 49.77 -13.66 4.22
N LEU A 8 49.62 -12.58 4.98
CA LEU A 8 48.76 -12.53 6.18
C LEU A 8 47.28 -12.66 5.83
N LEU A 9 46.80 -11.96 4.80
CA LEU A 9 45.41 -12.07 4.33
C LEU A 9 45.08 -13.47 3.79
N VAL A 10 46.02 -14.14 3.13
CA VAL A 10 45.85 -15.53 2.68
C VAL A 10 45.76 -16.51 3.86
N ASP A 11 46.43 -16.26 4.98
CA ASP A 11 46.30 -17.09 6.18
C ASP A 11 45.01 -16.79 6.98
N GLU A 12 44.60 -15.52 7.03
CA GLU A 12 43.28 -15.11 7.53
C GLU A 12 42.16 -15.80 6.73
N LEU A 13 42.25 -15.80 5.39
CA LEU A 13 41.25 -16.43 4.53
C LEU A 13 41.14 -17.96 4.76
N LYS A 14 42.28 -18.65 4.95
CA LYS A 14 42.30 -20.09 5.28
C LYS A 14 41.59 -20.36 6.61
N HIS A 15 41.88 -19.56 7.64
CA HIS A 15 41.20 -19.67 8.94
C HIS A 15 39.69 -19.40 8.83
N LEU A 16 39.28 -18.38 8.07
CA LEU A 16 37.87 -18.06 7.85
C LEU A 16 37.14 -19.18 7.07
N ILE A 17 37.77 -19.78 6.06
CA ILE A 17 37.20 -20.91 5.30
C ILE A 17 37.07 -22.17 6.16
N VAL A 18 38.06 -22.49 7.00
CA VAL A 18 37.94 -23.57 8.00
C VAL A 18 36.83 -23.25 9.01
N GLY A 19 36.60 -21.96 9.32
CA GLY A 19 35.47 -21.49 10.09
C GLY A 19 34.10 -21.64 9.40
N LEU A 20 34.03 -21.60 8.07
CA LEU A 20 32.81 -21.82 7.30
C LEU A 20 32.43 -23.30 7.17
N ASN A 21 33.42 -24.18 7.00
CA ASN A 21 33.22 -25.62 6.76
C ASN A 21 33.10 -26.46 8.05
N ASN A 22 32.91 -25.80 9.20
CA ASN A 22 32.76 -26.47 10.50
C ASN A 22 31.31 -26.34 10.98
N ASP A 23 30.51 -27.40 10.79
CA ASP A 23 29.06 -27.47 11.05
C ASP A 23 28.63 -27.13 12.49
N LYS A 24 29.58 -26.91 13.41
CA LYS A 24 29.35 -26.52 14.80
C LYS A 24 29.43 -25.00 15.03
N ASN A 25 29.85 -24.22 14.03
CA ASN A 25 29.89 -22.77 14.12
C ASN A 25 28.49 -22.17 13.91
N SER A 26 28.20 -21.08 14.63
CA SER A 26 26.88 -20.45 14.55
C SER A 26 26.68 -19.74 13.20
N LEU A 27 25.43 -19.68 12.75
CA LEU A 27 25.06 -18.92 11.55
C LEU A 27 25.51 -17.45 11.59
N PHE A 28 25.67 -16.86 12.78
CA PHE A 28 26.23 -15.52 12.96
C PHE A 28 27.74 -15.48 12.69
N GLU A 29 28.55 -16.39 13.26
CA GLU A 29 29.99 -16.43 12.98
C GLU A 29 30.28 -16.89 11.54
N ILE A 30 29.41 -17.71 10.95
CA ILE A 30 29.41 -18.05 9.52
C ILE A 30 29.08 -16.81 8.67
N ALA A 31 28.04 -16.04 9.00
CA ALA A 31 27.69 -14.81 8.28
C ALA A 31 28.77 -13.72 8.42
N LYS A 32 29.35 -13.57 9.60
CA LYS A 32 30.47 -12.66 9.89
C LYS A 32 31.75 -13.09 9.17
N SER A 33 32.03 -14.39 9.07
CA SER A 33 33.15 -14.91 8.28
C SER A 33 32.91 -14.72 6.78
N LYS A 34 31.66 -14.92 6.29
CA LYS A 34 31.27 -14.61 4.90
C LYS A 34 31.40 -13.12 4.59
N GLN A 35 30.97 -12.23 5.50
CA GLN A 35 31.11 -10.80 5.33
C GLN A 35 32.60 -10.39 5.36
N ARG A 36 33.39 -10.90 6.31
CA ARG A 36 34.84 -10.61 6.36
C ARG A 36 35.59 -11.12 5.13
N ILE A 37 35.25 -12.31 4.61
CA ILE A 37 35.76 -12.80 3.32
C ILE A 37 35.34 -11.85 2.19
N LYS A 38 34.06 -11.42 2.15
CA LYS A 38 33.57 -10.45 1.16
C LYS A 38 34.32 -9.12 1.23
N ASP A 39 34.59 -8.60 2.43
CA ASP A 39 35.37 -7.37 2.66
C ASP A 39 36.83 -7.54 2.22
N ILE A 40 37.42 -8.73 2.42
CA ILE A 40 38.77 -9.06 1.92
C ILE A 40 38.77 -9.17 0.40
N CYS A 41 37.77 -9.81 -0.22
CA CYS A 41 37.61 -9.86 -1.68
C CYS A 41 37.44 -8.45 -2.27
N SER A 42 36.59 -7.59 -1.69
CA SER A 42 36.42 -6.20 -2.12
C SER A 42 37.58 -5.26 -1.79
N SER A 43 38.59 -5.71 -1.02
CA SER A 43 39.88 -5.00 -0.92
C SER A 43 40.97 -5.60 -1.81
N CYS A 44 40.62 -6.68 -2.53
CA CYS A 44 41.45 -7.41 -3.48
C CYS A 44 40.75 -7.49 -4.85
N ASP A 45 40.18 -6.37 -5.34
CA ASP A 45 39.52 -6.27 -6.65
C ASP A 45 40.54 -6.53 -7.79
N ASP A 46 40.73 -7.81 -8.09
CA ASP A 46 41.56 -8.35 -9.16
C ASP A 46 40.63 -8.76 -10.31
N PRO A 47 40.89 -8.31 -11.57
CA PRO A 47 39.97 -8.50 -12.68
C PRO A 47 39.63 -9.97 -12.98
N LEU A 48 40.46 -10.94 -12.57
CA LEU A 48 40.16 -12.37 -12.69
C LEU A 48 38.91 -12.82 -11.90
N PHE A 49 38.48 -12.07 -10.88
CA PHE A 49 37.30 -12.45 -10.08
C PHE A 49 35.97 -12.13 -10.79
N GLN A 50 35.97 -11.27 -11.82
CA GLN A 50 34.75 -10.91 -12.55
C GLN A 50 34.21 -12.06 -13.43
N GLU A 51 35.07 -12.91 -14.00
CA GLU A 51 34.62 -14.07 -14.79
C GLU A 51 33.82 -15.07 -13.95
N GLN A 52 34.15 -15.22 -12.66
CA GLN A 52 33.46 -16.14 -11.75
C GLN A 52 32.14 -15.58 -11.19
N LEU A 53 31.82 -14.31 -11.46
CA LEU A 53 30.54 -13.70 -11.10
C LEU A 53 29.44 -13.91 -12.15
N THR A 54 29.79 -14.31 -13.38
CA THR A 54 28.82 -14.54 -14.47
C THR A 54 27.80 -15.64 -14.12
N PRO A 55 28.17 -16.84 -13.63
CA PRO A 55 27.20 -17.88 -13.28
C PRO A 55 26.28 -17.48 -12.11
N PHE A 56 26.73 -16.57 -11.24
CA PHE A 56 25.92 -16.05 -10.13
C PHE A 56 24.93 -14.97 -10.61
N LYS A 57 25.27 -14.19 -11.64
CA LYS A 57 24.32 -13.30 -12.33
C LYS A 57 23.27 -14.11 -13.09
N GLU A 58 23.69 -15.14 -13.84
CA GLU A 58 22.80 -16.06 -14.55
C GLU A 58 21.77 -16.70 -13.59
N PHE A 59 22.21 -17.17 -12.42
CA PHE A 59 21.31 -17.75 -11.39
C PHE A 59 20.24 -16.76 -10.89
N ILE A 60 20.55 -15.45 -10.83
CA ILE A 60 19.57 -14.41 -10.45
C ILE A 60 18.70 -14.00 -11.65
N GLN A 61 19.24 -14.04 -12.87
CA GLN A 61 18.50 -13.71 -14.10
C GLN A 61 17.52 -14.83 -14.53
N GLN A 62 17.69 -16.07 -14.06
CA GLN A 62 16.73 -17.18 -14.20
C GLN A 62 15.40 -16.96 -13.44
N GLU A 63 15.06 -15.73 -13.04
CA GLU A 63 13.77 -15.34 -12.48
C GLU A 63 12.85 -14.55 -13.42
N GLU A 64 13.34 -14.10 -14.57
CA GLU A 64 12.57 -13.35 -15.58
C GLU A 64 12.62 -14.04 -16.95
N PHE A 65 11.81 -13.57 -17.90
CA PHE A 65 11.96 -13.95 -19.31
C PHE A 65 13.30 -13.40 -19.86
N PRO A 66 14.10 -14.20 -20.60
CA PRO A 66 15.34 -13.71 -21.20
C PRO A 66 15.08 -12.52 -22.13
N ALA A 67 15.95 -11.50 -22.11
CA ALA A 67 15.81 -10.33 -22.99
C ALA A 67 15.84 -10.74 -24.48
N GLU A 68 16.72 -11.68 -24.85
CA GLU A 68 16.79 -12.25 -26.20
C GLU A 68 15.51 -12.99 -26.61
N GLU A 69 14.85 -13.68 -25.67
CA GLU A 69 13.51 -14.23 -25.92
C GLU A 69 12.52 -13.09 -26.15
N LEU A 70 12.37 -12.16 -25.20
CA LEU A 70 11.41 -11.05 -25.27
C LEU A 70 11.50 -10.24 -26.57
N GLU A 71 12.72 -9.90 -27.01
CA GLU A 71 12.96 -9.20 -28.28
C GLU A 71 12.58 -10.07 -29.49
N SER A 72 12.89 -11.37 -29.47
CA SER A 72 12.52 -12.29 -30.56
C SER A 72 11.02 -12.54 -30.69
N PHE A 73 10.25 -12.38 -29.61
CA PHE A 73 8.79 -12.51 -29.62
C PHE A 73 8.04 -11.21 -29.94
N GLY A 74 8.73 -10.06 -29.95
CA GLY A 74 8.16 -8.78 -30.35
C GLY A 74 7.08 -8.23 -29.41
N TYR A 75 7.19 -8.49 -28.10
CA TYR A 75 6.31 -7.93 -27.05
C TYR A 75 7.09 -7.37 -25.84
N ALA A 76 8.37 -7.03 -26.03
CA ALA A 76 9.25 -6.52 -24.97
C ALA A 76 8.82 -5.13 -24.45
N LEU A 77 8.30 -4.25 -25.32
CA LEU A 77 7.85 -2.90 -24.95
C LEU A 77 6.54 -2.92 -24.16
N THR A 78 5.77 -4.00 -24.24
CA THR A 78 4.52 -4.21 -23.50
C THR A 78 4.68 -5.07 -22.25
N TYR A 79 5.82 -5.75 -22.09
CA TYR A 79 6.17 -6.48 -20.87
C TYR A 79 6.33 -5.54 -19.66
N ARG A 80 5.95 -6.00 -18.48
CA ARG A 80 6.00 -5.25 -17.21
C ARG A 80 6.73 -6.01 -16.08
N GLY A 81 7.37 -7.14 -16.40
CA GLY A 81 8.18 -7.92 -15.45
C GLY A 81 7.55 -9.25 -15.01
N THR A 82 8.34 -10.03 -14.25
CA THR A 82 7.90 -11.27 -13.59
C THR A 82 7.84 -11.08 -12.08
N PHE A 83 6.77 -11.56 -11.45
CA PHE A 83 6.50 -11.37 -10.02
C PHE A 83 6.08 -12.68 -9.34
N LYS A 84 6.39 -12.80 -8.04
CA LYS A 84 6.04 -13.98 -7.22
C LYS A 84 4.70 -13.85 -6.49
N PHE A 85 4.05 -12.68 -6.57
CA PHE A 85 2.83 -12.34 -5.81
C PHE A 85 1.81 -11.62 -6.68
N MET A 86 0.54 -12.02 -6.61
CA MET A 86 -0.55 -11.49 -7.45
C MET A 86 -0.68 -9.96 -7.36
N GLY A 87 -0.72 -9.40 -6.14
CA GLY A 87 -0.82 -7.94 -5.94
C GLY A 87 0.36 -7.12 -6.49
N ARG A 88 1.50 -7.75 -6.83
CA ARG A 88 2.60 -7.08 -7.54
C ARG A 88 2.39 -7.10 -9.06
N VAL A 89 1.85 -8.18 -9.61
CA VAL A 89 1.41 -8.27 -11.02
C VAL A 89 0.31 -7.23 -11.29
N GLU A 90 -0.68 -7.17 -10.41
CA GLU A 90 -1.82 -6.24 -10.50
C GLU A 90 -1.34 -4.78 -10.47
N HIS A 91 -0.48 -4.42 -9.51
CA HIS A 91 0.14 -3.10 -9.43
C HIS A 91 0.99 -2.76 -10.67
N ALA A 92 1.80 -3.70 -11.18
CA ALA A 92 2.67 -3.46 -12.33
C ALA A 92 1.89 -3.27 -13.64
N LEU A 93 0.74 -3.91 -13.79
CA LEU A 93 -0.16 -3.73 -14.93
C LEU A 93 -1.00 -2.45 -14.81
N PHE A 94 -1.58 -2.16 -13.64
CA PHE A 94 -2.38 -0.96 -13.43
C PHE A 94 -1.57 0.34 -13.50
N ALA A 95 -0.26 0.30 -13.25
CA ALA A 95 0.67 1.40 -13.50
C ALA A 95 0.79 1.80 -14.99
N SER A 96 0.20 1.04 -15.93
CA SER A 96 0.12 1.36 -17.36
C SER A 96 -1.19 0.85 -17.95
N GLY A 97 -2.30 1.43 -17.48
CA GLY A 97 -3.69 0.96 -17.69
C GLY A 97 -4.15 0.73 -19.13
N ASP A 98 -3.47 1.32 -20.13
CA ASP A 98 -3.86 1.24 -21.54
C ASP A 98 -3.50 -0.12 -22.17
N MET A 99 -2.29 -0.64 -21.91
CA MET A 99 -1.78 -1.89 -22.49
C MET A 99 -0.50 -2.40 -21.81
N GLY A 100 -0.42 -3.71 -21.61
CA GLY A 100 0.74 -4.39 -21.07
C GLY A 100 0.47 -5.82 -20.58
N TRP A 101 1.54 -6.58 -20.36
CA TRP A 101 1.49 -7.94 -19.82
C TRP A 101 2.60 -8.19 -18.79
N ALA A 102 2.33 -9.10 -17.87
CA ALA A 102 3.23 -9.49 -16.80
C ALA A 102 3.07 -10.98 -16.48
N ALA A 103 4.09 -11.57 -15.86
CA ALA A 103 4.05 -12.98 -15.46
C ALA A 103 3.99 -13.14 -13.94
N LEU A 104 3.07 -13.98 -13.48
CA LEU A 104 3.07 -14.53 -12.12
C LEU A 104 3.86 -15.84 -12.14
N ARG A 105 4.96 -15.92 -11.39
CA ARG A 105 5.77 -17.15 -11.25
C ARG A 105 5.54 -17.80 -9.89
N GLN A 106 5.20 -19.09 -9.90
CA GLN A 106 5.14 -19.94 -8.72
C GLN A 106 5.98 -21.20 -8.96
N SER A 107 7.13 -21.31 -8.28
CA SER A 107 8.12 -22.37 -8.56
C SER A 107 8.51 -22.38 -10.05
N GLN A 108 8.37 -23.51 -10.75
CA GLN A 108 8.61 -23.64 -12.20
C GLN A 108 7.39 -23.33 -13.07
N HIS A 109 6.28 -22.85 -12.47
CA HIS A 109 5.05 -22.54 -13.19
C HIS A 109 4.87 -21.04 -13.43
N TRP A 110 4.33 -20.72 -14.60
CA TRP A 110 4.14 -19.36 -15.08
C TRP A 110 2.67 -19.13 -15.44
N GLN A 111 2.07 -18.04 -14.99
CA GLN A 111 0.77 -17.58 -15.44
C GLN A 111 0.91 -16.16 -16.00
N ILE A 112 0.52 -15.95 -17.26
CA ILE A 112 0.51 -14.64 -17.89
C ILE A 112 -0.76 -13.90 -17.53
N TRP A 113 -0.59 -12.62 -17.24
CA TRP A 113 -1.66 -11.66 -16.96
C TRP A 113 -1.56 -10.54 -17.99
N VAL A 114 -2.67 -10.24 -18.65
CA VAL A 114 -2.79 -9.20 -19.67
C VAL A 114 -3.87 -8.23 -19.25
N ILE A 115 -3.54 -6.94 -19.26
CA ILE A 115 -4.53 -5.89 -18.97
C ILE A 115 -5.46 -5.67 -20.17
N ARG A 116 -6.73 -5.39 -19.88
CA ARG A 116 -7.75 -5.00 -20.84
C ARG A 116 -8.29 -3.61 -20.49
N PRO A 117 -8.95 -2.94 -21.45
CA PRO A 117 -9.85 -1.83 -21.17
C PRO A 117 -10.78 -2.10 -19.96
N ALA A 118 -11.12 -1.02 -19.24
CA ALA A 118 -11.80 -1.07 -17.94
C ALA A 118 -11.05 -1.84 -16.84
N LEU A 119 -9.71 -1.84 -16.88
CA LEU A 119 -8.82 -2.32 -15.81
C LEU A 119 -9.13 -3.75 -15.34
N SER A 120 -9.40 -4.65 -16.29
CA SER A 120 -9.63 -6.08 -16.01
C SER A 120 -8.52 -6.94 -16.62
N PHE A 121 -8.32 -8.15 -16.11
CA PHE A 121 -7.27 -9.06 -16.60
C PHE A 121 -7.81 -10.23 -17.40
N ILE A 122 -7.10 -10.60 -18.47
CA ILE A 122 -7.07 -11.98 -18.94
C ILE A 122 -5.93 -12.69 -18.20
N LYS A 123 -6.18 -13.89 -17.69
CA LYS A 123 -5.18 -14.74 -17.02
C LYS A 123 -5.07 -16.06 -17.77
N SER A 124 -3.85 -16.51 -18.03
CA SER A 124 -3.60 -17.78 -18.71
C SER A 124 -3.81 -18.99 -17.80
N PRO A 125 -3.85 -20.22 -18.36
CA PRO A 125 -3.49 -21.43 -17.62
C PRO A 125 -2.06 -21.35 -17.07
N TRP A 126 -1.72 -22.21 -16.11
CA TRP A 126 -0.34 -22.35 -15.64
C TRP A 126 0.51 -23.14 -16.64
N PHE A 127 1.57 -22.52 -17.15
CA PHE A 127 2.52 -23.10 -18.09
C PHE A 127 3.80 -23.59 -17.42
N THR A 128 4.54 -24.46 -18.11
CA THR A 128 5.83 -25.03 -17.63
C THR A 128 7.03 -24.56 -18.45
N SER A 129 6.80 -23.71 -19.46
CA SER A 129 7.85 -23.14 -20.32
C SER A 129 7.45 -21.74 -20.78
N THR A 130 8.44 -20.89 -21.06
CA THR A 130 8.23 -19.55 -21.62
C THR A 130 7.50 -19.64 -22.96
N ARG A 131 7.91 -20.56 -23.84
CA ARG A 131 7.28 -20.77 -25.17
C ARG A 131 5.77 -20.95 -25.12
N GLN A 132 5.24 -21.80 -24.23
CA GLN A 132 3.79 -21.98 -24.07
C GLN A 132 3.08 -20.68 -23.64
N ALA A 133 3.72 -19.90 -22.77
CA ALA A 133 3.20 -18.62 -22.32
C ALA A 133 3.14 -17.58 -23.44
N LEU A 134 4.08 -17.62 -24.38
CA LEU A 134 4.21 -16.71 -25.50
C LEU A 134 3.32 -17.10 -26.69
N GLU A 135 3.20 -18.40 -26.99
CA GLU A 135 2.19 -18.94 -27.91
C GLU A 135 0.77 -18.55 -27.46
N TRP A 136 0.50 -18.54 -26.15
CA TRP A 136 -0.77 -18.09 -25.59
C TRP A 136 -1.01 -16.58 -25.76
N ILE A 137 0.02 -15.73 -25.56
CA ILE A 137 -0.09 -14.28 -25.82
C ILE A 137 -0.49 -14.03 -27.28
N GLN A 138 0.23 -14.62 -28.23
CA GLN A 138 0.00 -14.46 -29.67
C GLN A 138 -1.39 -14.93 -30.12
N THR A 139 -1.92 -16.01 -29.54
CA THR A 139 -3.20 -16.62 -29.94
C THR A 139 -4.43 -16.11 -29.18
N SER A 140 -4.26 -15.61 -27.96
CA SER A 140 -5.38 -15.30 -27.05
C SER A 140 -5.49 -13.83 -26.66
N THR A 141 -4.52 -12.98 -27.03
CA THR A 141 -4.45 -11.59 -26.52
C THR A 141 -4.08 -10.51 -27.54
N SER A 142 -4.09 -10.83 -28.84
CA SER A 142 -3.86 -9.91 -29.97
C SER A 142 -4.66 -8.61 -29.88
N ASP A 143 -5.90 -8.69 -29.40
CA ASP A 143 -6.86 -7.59 -29.37
C ASP A 143 -6.59 -6.60 -28.23
N TYR A 144 -5.61 -6.91 -27.35
CA TYR A 144 -5.29 -6.17 -26.12
C TYR A 144 -3.81 -5.79 -26.00
N ILE A 145 -2.93 -6.40 -26.80
CA ILE A 145 -1.48 -6.11 -26.81
C ILE A 145 -1.01 -5.97 -28.25
N LYS A 146 -0.44 -4.80 -28.58
CA LYS A 146 0.30 -4.59 -29.82
C LYS A 146 1.73 -5.10 -29.71
N THR A 147 2.28 -5.54 -30.84
CA THR A 147 3.68 -5.89 -30.99
C THR A 147 4.59 -4.66 -30.88
N ASP A 148 5.88 -4.91 -30.64
CA ASP A 148 6.91 -3.89 -30.56
C ASP A 148 7.08 -3.15 -31.89
N ASP A 149 6.84 -3.79 -33.03
CA ASP A 149 6.97 -3.17 -34.35
C ASP A 149 5.77 -2.27 -34.68
N GLU A 150 4.55 -2.67 -34.28
CA GLU A 150 3.40 -1.77 -34.29
C GLU A 150 3.64 -0.54 -33.39
N LEU A 151 4.21 -0.72 -32.20
CA LEU A 151 4.56 0.37 -31.30
C LEU A 151 5.65 1.29 -31.87
N LYS A 152 6.72 0.74 -32.47
CA LYS A 152 7.75 1.52 -33.19
C LYS A 152 7.13 2.33 -34.34
N SER A 153 6.16 1.77 -35.07
CA SER A 153 5.47 2.47 -36.17
C SER A 153 4.58 3.63 -35.72
N LEU A 154 4.16 3.64 -34.45
CA LEU A 154 3.31 4.68 -33.87
C LEU A 154 4.08 5.84 -33.22
N ILE A 155 5.41 5.73 -33.10
CA ILE A 155 6.28 6.77 -32.55
C ILE A 155 6.89 7.58 -33.71
N PRO A 156 6.54 8.87 -33.89
CA PRO A 156 7.22 9.71 -34.87
C PRO A 156 8.66 9.95 -34.42
N VAL A 157 9.63 9.41 -35.17
CA VAL A 157 11.05 9.63 -34.92
C VAL A 157 11.38 11.10 -35.12
N LEU A 158 11.66 11.81 -34.02
CA LEU A 158 12.24 13.15 -34.06
C LEU A 158 13.71 13.04 -34.48
N GLU A 159 13.97 13.21 -35.76
CA GLU A 159 15.34 13.27 -36.28
C GLU A 159 16.14 14.41 -35.61
N PRO A 160 17.43 14.20 -35.30
CA PRO A 160 18.25 15.24 -34.68
C PRO A 160 18.45 16.41 -35.64
N ILE A 161 18.26 17.64 -35.15
CA ILE A 161 18.37 18.87 -35.94
C ILE A 161 19.82 19.08 -36.38
N HIS A 162 20.17 18.60 -37.57
CA HIS A 162 21.42 18.92 -38.24
C HIS A 162 21.40 20.38 -38.72
N GLN A 163 22.46 21.12 -38.40
CA GLN A 163 22.63 22.50 -38.85
C GLN A 163 22.88 22.53 -40.37
N SER A 164 21.98 23.14 -41.13
CA SER A 164 22.23 23.58 -42.51
C SER A 164 21.33 24.75 -42.86
N SER A 165 21.93 25.80 -43.40
CA SER A 165 21.26 27.09 -43.64
C SER A 165 20.47 27.09 -44.95
N THR A 166 19.26 27.66 -44.98
CA THR A 166 18.99 28.88 -45.77
C THR A 166 17.61 29.49 -45.50
N ASN A 167 17.54 30.79 -45.78
CA ASN A 167 16.42 31.72 -45.55
C ASN A 167 15.06 31.26 -46.08
N LEU A 168 13.97 31.61 -45.37
CA LEU A 168 12.87 32.42 -45.92
C LEU A 168 11.85 32.88 -44.84
N SER A 169 11.38 34.13 -44.98
CA SER A 169 10.17 34.77 -44.38
C SER A 169 9.94 34.74 -42.84
N LEU A 170 9.59 35.91 -42.31
CA LEU A 170 9.27 36.17 -40.91
C LEU A 170 7.92 35.57 -40.49
N ASP A 171 7.72 35.35 -39.18
CA ASP A 171 6.52 35.90 -38.52
C ASP A 171 6.76 36.26 -37.03
N SER A 172 5.95 37.18 -36.49
CA SER A 172 6.40 38.14 -35.46
C SER A 172 6.30 37.71 -33.99
N ASN A 173 6.03 36.43 -33.68
CA ASN A 173 5.68 35.99 -32.32
C ASN A 173 6.85 35.52 -31.43
N GLN A 174 8.06 35.35 -31.95
CA GLN A 174 9.18 34.77 -31.17
C GLN A 174 9.89 35.75 -30.21
N THR A 175 9.82 37.07 -30.45
CA THR A 175 10.49 38.08 -29.62
C THR A 175 9.94 38.14 -28.20
N ILE A 176 8.60 38.17 -28.06
CA ILE A 176 7.90 38.31 -26.77
C ILE A 176 8.23 37.15 -25.80
N HIS A 177 8.36 35.92 -26.32
CA HIS A 177 8.74 34.76 -25.51
C HIS A 177 10.21 34.78 -25.08
N LYS A 178 11.10 35.38 -25.89
CA LYS A 178 12.53 35.45 -25.60
C LYS A 178 12.87 36.48 -24.51
N ASP A 179 12.15 37.60 -24.47
CA ASP A 179 12.25 38.57 -23.36
C ASP A 179 11.83 37.93 -22.02
N ARG A 180 10.65 37.28 -21.97
CA ARG A 180 10.15 36.66 -20.74
C ARG A 180 11.08 35.58 -20.17
N LEU A 181 11.65 34.74 -21.03
CA LEU A 181 12.63 33.72 -20.61
C LEU A 181 13.98 34.31 -20.17
N SER A 182 14.32 35.53 -20.61
CA SER A 182 15.52 36.24 -20.18
C SER A 182 15.30 36.87 -18.80
N ALA A 183 14.18 37.60 -18.62
CA ALA A 183 13.80 38.20 -17.35
C ALA A 183 13.69 37.17 -16.21
N MET A 184 13.05 36.02 -16.44
CA MET A 184 12.97 34.94 -15.43
C MET A 184 14.35 34.43 -14.97
N ARG A 185 15.35 34.37 -15.86
CA ARG A 185 16.71 33.94 -15.50
C ARG A 185 17.43 35.00 -14.67
N GLU A 186 17.20 36.27 -14.98
CA GLU A 186 17.78 37.41 -14.25
C GLU A 186 17.16 37.59 -12.86
N GLU A 187 15.85 37.35 -12.70
CA GLU A 187 15.20 37.24 -11.38
C GLU A 187 15.73 36.04 -10.57
N THR A 188 15.90 34.87 -11.21
CA THR A 188 16.43 33.67 -10.53
C THR A 188 17.85 33.90 -10.01
N ALA A 189 18.74 34.47 -10.83
CA ALA A 189 20.11 34.77 -10.44
C ALA A 189 20.21 35.82 -9.33
N ASN A 190 19.35 36.86 -9.35
CA ASN A 190 19.27 37.82 -8.26
C ASN A 190 18.76 37.20 -6.95
N PHE A 191 17.85 36.22 -7.01
CA PHE A 191 17.37 35.50 -5.84
C PHE A 191 18.46 34.60 -5.22
N GLU A 192 19.22 33.85 -6.03
CA GLU A 192 20.35 33.05 -5.54
C GLU A 192 21.44 33.93 -4.90
N ALA A 193 21.78 35.07 -5.52
CA ALA A 193 22.75 36.03 -4.97
C ALA A 193 22.31 36.64 -3.62
N GLN A 194 21.01 36.93 -3.45
CA GLN A 194 20.47 37.37 -2.15
C GLN A 194 20.51 36.25 -1.10
N LEU A 195 20.25 35.00 -1.51
CA LEU A 195 20.29 33.84 -0.61
C LEU A 195 21.71 33.57 -0.10
N GLU A 196 22.73 33.61 -0.95
CA GLU A 196 24.14 33.48 -0.52
C GLU A 196 24.56 34.60 0.44
N ALA A 197 24.14 35.85 0.20
CA ALA A 197 24.46 36.98 1.07
C ALA A 197 23.91 36.78 2.50
N ILE A 198 22.65 36.34 2.61
CA ILE A 198 21.99 36.04 3.89
C ILE A 198 22.67 34.86 4.60
N ILE A 199 23.14 33.85 3.85
CA ILE A 199 23.88 32.72 4.41
C ILE A 199 25.23 33.17 4.99
N GLN A 200 25.98 34.04 4.30
CA GLN A 200 27.26 34.56 4.82
C GLN A 200 27.08 35.43 6.07
N GLU A 201 26.06 36.30 6.11
CA GLU A 201 25.76 37.14 7.27
C GLU A 201 25.45 36.30 8.53
N ARG A 202 24.75 35.17 8.36
CA ARG A 202 24.35 34.29 9.47
C ARG A 202 25.48 33.46 10.10
N ILE A 203 26.63 33.30 9.43
CA ILE A 203 27.69 32.38 9.87
C ILE A 203 28.73 33.04 10.80
N GLN A 204 28.83 34.38 10.83
CA GLN A 204 29.93 35.08 11.54
C GLN A 204 29.68 35.41 13.03
N SER A 205 28.64 34.88 13.69
CA SER A 205 28.36 35.22 15.10
C SER A 205 28.06 34.03 16.02
N VAL A 206 29.06 33.65 16.84
CA VAL A 206 28.99 33.51 18.32
C VAL A 206 30.41 33.22 18.88
N PRO A 207 30.86 33.79 20.02
CA PRO A 207 32.21 33.56 20.57
C PRO A 207 32.41 32.26 21.39
N ASN A 208 33.66 32.00 21.78
CA ASN A 208 34.16 30.75 22.40
C ASN A 208 34.14 30.70 23.95
N THR A 209 34.33 29.47 24.49
CA THR A 209 34.84 29.09 25.85
C THR A 209 33.98 29.35 27.11
N PRO A 210 34.19 28.59 28.23
CA PRO A 210 34.66 27.19 28.37
C PRO A 210 33.88 26.33 29.42
N THR A 211 34.23 25.04 29.52
CA THR A 211 33.77 24.05 30.53
C THR A 211 34.32 24.23 31.95
N PRO A 212 33.69 23.58 32.96
CA PRO A 212 34.46 22.75 33.90
C PRO A 212 33.95 21.28 34.02
N SER A 213 34.61 20.48 34.87
CA SER A 213 34.61 19.00 34.85
C SER A 213 34.14 18.34 36.16
N ILE A 214 33.77 17.05 36.11
CA ILE A 214 33.70 16.12 37.26
C ILE A 214 33.77 14.66 36.77
N SER A 215 33.78 13.66 37.66
CA SER A 215 34.90 12.70 37.65
C SER A 215 34.59 11.20 37.86
N THR A 216 35.62 10.39 37.57
CA THR A 216 35.75 8.92 37.65
C THR A 216 35.52 8.28 39.03
N ALA A 217 34.96 7.06 39.07
CA ALA A 217 35.27 6.02 40.08
C ALA A 217 34.93 4.58 39.58
N ALA A 218 35.46 3.54 40.26
CA ALA A 218 35.59 2.17 39.71
C ALA A 218 34.66 1.08 40.33
N LYS A 219 34.78 -0.17 39.82
CA LYS A 219 34.11 -1.42 40.26
C LYS A 219 34.78 -2.02 41.52
N PRO A 220 34.18 -3.05 42.16
CA PRO A 220 34.68 -4.42 41.89
C PRO A 220 33.59 -5.54 41.87
N LYS A 221 34.03 -6.77 41.59
CA LYS A 221 33.28 -8.05 41.69
C LYS A 221 33.94 -8.97 42.74
N PRO A 222 33.23 -10.01 43.23
CA PRO A 222 33.83 -11.33 43.46
C PRO A 222 33.25 -12.40 42.50
N SER A 223 33.69 -13.65 42.60
CA SER A 223 33.27 -14.77 41.75
C SER A 223 33.46 -16.10 42.48
N PHE A 224 32.68 -17.15 42.13
CA PHE A 224 33.19 -18.53 42.03
C PHE A 224 32.26 -19.44 41.20
N ARG A 225 32.71 -20.69 40.94
CA ARG A 225 32.03 -21.77 40.18
C ARG A 225 31.25 -22.69 41.17
N GLN A 226 30.50 -23.76 40.83
CA GLN A 226 30.62 -24.71 39.70
C GLN A 226 29.35 -25.58 39.46
N ASN A 227 29.32 -26.26 38.31
CA ASN A 227 28.25 -27.04 37.64
C ASN A 227 27.39 -28.03 38.47
N VAL A 228 26.09 -28.13 38.12
CA VAL A 228 25.33 -29.40 37.96
C VAL A 228 24.36 -29.28 36.76
N ARG A 229 24.06 -30.40 36.09
CA ARG A 229 23.00 -30.66 35.08
C ARG A 229 22.49 -32.12 35.30
N PRO A 230 21.37 -32.61 34.73
CA PRO A 230 20.46 -32.01 33.73
C PRO A 230 19.38 -31.12 34.43
N VAL A 231 18.12 -30.90 34.00
CA VAL A 231 17.25 -31.48 32.95
C VAL A 231 16.42 -30.38 32.26
N ALA A 232 15.55 -30.80 31.33
CA ALA A 232 14.58 -30.03 30.54
C ALA A 232 14.00 -28.74 31.16
N ASN A 233 14.17 -27.64 30.44
CA ASN A 233 13.14 -26.63 30.24
C ASN A 233 13.36 -25.98 28.86
N LEU A 234 12.31 -25.89 28.04
CA LEU A 234 12.33 -25.12 26.80
C LEU A 234 12.20 -23.63 27.14
N ASN A 235 13.03 -22.78 26.51
CA ASN A 235 12.72 -21.43 25.98
C ASN A 235 13.95 -20.49 25.94
N LYS A 236 13.80 -19.40 25.16
CA LYS A 236 14.65 -18.18 25.13
C LYS A 236 16.04 -18.31 24.48
N ALA A 237 16.05 -18.61 23.19
CA ALA A 237 16.94 -17.86 22.29
C ALA A 237 16.42 -16.40 22.21
N LYS A 238 17.31 -15.39 22.18
CA LYS A 238 16.94 -13.99 21.97
C LYS A 238 17.26 -13.56 20.53
N PRO A 239 16.36 -12.87 19.81
CA PRO A 239 16.69 -12.19 18.56
C PRO A 239 17.76 -11.10 18.76
N VAL A 240 18.50 -10.80 17.69
CA VAL A 240 19.28 -9.55 17.58
C VAL A 240 18.34 -8.50 17.02
N ALA A 241 18.28 -7.34 17.65
CA ALA A 241 17.16 -6.41 17.54
C ALA A 241 17.01 -5.78 16.14
N LEU A 242 15.82 -5.94 15.55
CA LEU A 242 15.26 -4.93 14.66
C LEU A 242 14.84 -3.71 15.51
N LYS A 243 14.49 -2.59 14.87
CA LYS A 243 13.91 -1.44 15.59
C LYS A 243 12.41 -1.67 15.81
N ASP A 244 12.12 -2.62 16.69
CA ASP A 244 10.76 -2.96 17.12
C ASP A 244 10.14 -1.73 17.82
N PHE A 245 9.07 -1.19 17.23
CA PHE A 245 8.23 -0.19 17.88
C PHE A 245 7.15 -0.91 18.69
N ASN A 246 6.78 -0.34 19.83
CA ASN A 246 5.79 -0.91 20.73
C ASN A 246 4.57 0.00 20.78
N LEU A 247 3.52 -0.35 20.05
CA LEU A 247 2.25 0.36 19.97
C LEU A 247 1.31 -0.19 21.05
N ASP A 248 1.56 0.19 22.30
CA ASP A 248 0.83 -0.28 23.51
C ASP A 248 0.65 -1.82 23.56
N GLY A 249 1.78 -2.53 23.61
CA GLY A 249 1.84 -3.99 23.64
C GLY A 249 1.88 -4.65 22.26
N LEU A 250 1.47 -3.95 21.19
CA LEU A 250 1.58 -4.46 19.82
C LEU A 250 3.00 -4.21 19.28
N VAL A 251 3.72 -5.27 18.95
CA VAL A 251 5.09 -5.18 18.41
C VAL A 251 5.02 -4.98 16.90
N CYS A 252 5.62 -3.89 16.40
CA CYS A 252 5.44 -3.46 15.01
C CYS A 252 6.68 -2.78 14.43
N ARG A 253 6.68 -2.59 13.11
CA ARG A 253 7.65 -1.82 12.34
C ARG A 253 6.97 -0.54 11.83
N LEU A 254 7.74 0.56 11.77
CA LEU A 254 7.28 1.83 11.22
C LEU A 254 7.98 2.11 9.88
N GLU A 255 7.21 2.24 8.80
CA GLU A 255 7.67 2.63 7.46
C GLU A 255 7.21 4.06 7.16
N ARG A 256 8.12 4.99 6.82
CA ARG A 256 7.77 6.41 6.64
C ARG A 256 7.01 6.63 5.33
N ILE A 257 5.79 7.15 5.39
CA ILE A 257 4.97 7.48 4.21
C ILE A 257 5.27 8.91 3.77
N ASP A 258 5.35 9.13 2.46
CA ASP A 258 5.56 10.42 1.78
C ASP A 258 6.16 11.53 2.68
N PRO A 259 7.48 11.47 2.96
CA PRO A 259 8.13 12.40 3.88
C PRO A 259 8.25 13.82 3.32
N LYS A 260 7.76 14.10 2.10
CA LYS A 260 7.63 15.46 1.56
C LYS A 260 6.35 16.12 2.04
N THR A 261 5.23 15.38 2.00
CA THR A 261 3.90 15.88 2.36
C THR A 261 3.63 15.75 3.85
N PHE A 262 3.99 14.61 4.46
CA PHE A 262 3.79 14.37 5.89
C PHE A 262 5.06 13.82 6.57
N PRO A 263 6.04 14.68 6.92
CA PRO A 263 7.32 14.25 7.48
C PRO A 263 7.21 13.33 8.72
N SER A 264 6.15 13.44 9.52
CA SER A 264 5.96 12.65 10.74
C SER A 264 5.03 11.45 10.60
N LEU A 265 4.58 11.11 9.38
CA LEU A 265 3.64 10.02 9.14
C LEU A 265 4.36 8.69 8.82
N TYR A 266 3.91 7.62 9.47
CA TYR A 266 4.43 6.27 9.28
C TYR A 266 3.29 5.26 9.08
N ARG A 267 3.45 4.31 8.15
CA ARG A 267 2.64 3.09 8.14
C ARG A 267 3.13 2.21 9.28
N VAL A 268 2.18 1.61 10.00
CA VAL A 268 2.47 0.58 11.00
C VAL A 268 2.32 -0.78 10.33
N GLU A 269 3.34 -1.63 10.45
CA GLU A 269 3.31 -3.04 10.06
C GLU A 269 3.42 -3.88 11.33
N LEU A 270 2.35 -4.59 11.68
CA LEU A 270 2.31 -5.44 12.87
C LEU A 270 3.14 -6.72 12.61
N HIS A 271 3.92 -7.19 13.60
CA HIS A 271 4.84 -8.31 13.39
C HIS A 271 4.17 -9.69 13.40
N ASP A 272 3.15 -9.87 14.24
CA ASP A 272 2.38 -11.10 14.33
C ASP A 272 1.27 -11.12 13.28
N GLU A 273 0.97 -12.30 12.70
CA GLU A 273 -0.22 -12.49 11.88
C GLU A 273 -1.46 -12.39 12.77
N ILE A 274 -2.08 -11.22 12.77
CA ILE A 274 -3.31 -10.99 13.54
C ILE A 274 -4.50 -11.51 12.74
N ASP A 275 -5.26 -12.41 13.36
CA ASP A 275 -6.56 -12.84 12.85
C ASP A 275 -7.51 -11.63 12.78
N GLN A 276 -7.75 -11.15 11.56
CA GLN A 276 -8.63 -10.04 11.21
C GLN A 276 -9.48 -10.46 10.02
N ASN A 277 -10.81 -10.43 10.15
CA ASN A 277 -11.72 -10.69 9.03
C ASN A 277 -11.89 -9.47 8.09
N ILE A 278 -11.24 -8.35 8.42
CA ILE A 278 -11.33 -7.05 7.75
C ILE A 278 -9.92 -6.48 7.51
N LYS A 279 -9.69 -5.89 6.33
CA LYS A 279 -8.45 -5.15 6.07
C LYS A 279 -8.46 -3.81 6.81
N ILE A 280 -7.39 -3.54 7.56
CA ILE A 280 -7.12 -2.25 8.21
C ILE A 280 -5.71 -1.78 7.83
N ASP A 281 -5.61 -0.55 7.33
CA ASP A 281 -4.34 0.14 7.09
C ASP A 281 -4.01 1.05 8.28
N TRP A 282 -2.87 0.82 8.92
CA TRP A 282 -2.52 1.51 10.17
C TRP A 282 -1.53 2.65 9.91
N LEU A 283 -1.84 3.83 10.41
CA LEU A 283 -1.05 5.06 10.32
C LEU A 283 -0.72 5.58 11.72
N TYR A 284 0.55 5.92 11.95
CA TYR A 284 1.02 6.53 13.18
C TYR A 284 1.70 7.87 12.87
N LEU A 285 1.15 8.95 13.41
CA LEU A 285 1.78 10.27 13.43
C LEU A 285 2.72 10.34 14.64
N LYS A 286 4.03 10.43 14.37
CA LYS A 286 5.06 10.48 15.42
C LYS A 286 5.27 11.91 15.91
N ALA A 287 5.23 12.13 17.22
CA ALA A 287 5.58 13.42 17.81
C ALA A 287 7.06 13.78 17.58
N GLU A 288 7.36 15.07 17.42
CA GLU A 288 8.72 15.58 17.10
C GLU A 288 9.77 15.27 18.18
N ASN A 289 9.31 15.08 19.42
CA ASN A 289 10.12 14.75 20.59
C ASN A 289 10.21 13.23 20.86
N ASP A 290 9.79 12.38 19.91
CA ASP A 290 9.70 10.92 20.01
C ASP A 290 8.81 10.37 21.14
N VAL A 291 8.02 11.22 21.81
CA VAL A 291 7.09 10.80 22.88
C VAL A 291 5.86 10.10 22.30
N GLN A 292 5.47 8.98 22.90
CA GLN A 292 4.23 8.26 22.58
C GLN A 292 3.00 8.96 23.21
N PRO A 293 1.81 8.86 22.60
CA PRO A 293 0.59 9.38 23.23
C PRO A 293 0.28 8.66 24.55
N VAL A 294 -0.48 9.31 25.42
CA VAL A 294 -1.04 8.68 26.62
C VAL A 294 -2.20 7.79 26.17
N TRP A 295 -1.93 6.49 26.05
CA TRP A 295 -2.79 5.49 25.42
C TRP A 295 -4.22 5.45 25.97
N GLU A 296 -4.41 5.69 27.26
CA GLU A 296 -5.71 5.78 27.93
C GLU A 296 -6.57 6.97 27.47
N THR A 297 -5.99 7.91 26.73
CA THR A 297 -6.64 9.14 26.20
C THR A 297 -6.35 9.38 24.71
N ALA A 298 -5.68 8.43 24.06
CA ALA A 298 -5.28 8.56 22.66
C ALA A 298 -6.51 8.51 21.74
N GLN A 299 -6.69 9.56 20.95
CA GLN A 299 -7.75 9.62 19.95
C GLN A 299 -7.35 8.84 18.70
N ILE A 300 -8.34 8.18 18.10
CA ILE A 300 -8.20 7.32 16.93
C ILE A 300 -9.20 7.78 15.88
N PHE A 301 -8.72 7.96 14.66
CA PHE A 301 -9.54 8.36 13.51
C PHE A 301 -9.63 7.20 12.52
N VAL A 302 -10.82 6.64 12.37
CA VAL A 302 -11.12 5.48 11.51
C VAL A 302 -11.83 5.98 10.25
N ALA A 303 -11.20 5.78 9.10
CA ALA A 303 -11.65 6.27 7.80
C ALA A 303 -12.12 5.12 6.89
N GLU A 304 -13.31 5.26 6.30
CA GLU A 304 -13.84 4.30 5.33
C GLU A 304 -13.25 4.55 3.94
N GLN A 305 -12.52 3.57 3.39
CA GLN A 305 -12.01 3.63 2.02
C GLN A 305 -12.94 2.92 1.05
N LEU A 306 -13.33 3.61 -0.01
CA LEU A 306 -14.06 3.04 -1.16
C LEU A 306 -13.14 3.00 -2.38
N TYR A 307 -13.29 1.99 -3.24
CA TYR A 307 -12.75 2.07 -4.61
C TYR A 307 -13.49 3.15 -5.42
N ALA A 308 -12.87 3.65 -6.50
CA ALA A 308 -13.45 4.68 -7.37
C ALA A 308 -14.89 4.37 -7.89
N GLN A 309 -15.29 3.10 -7.94
CA GLN A 309 -16.64 2.68 -8.31
C GLN A 309 -17.70 2.78 -7.20
N GLY A 310 -17.31 3.08 -5.96
CA GLY A 310 -18.20 3.12 -4.77
C GLY A 310 -18.34 1.79 -4.02
N GLN A 311 -17.48 0.82 -4.31
CA GLN A 311 -17.41 -0.44 -3.56
C GLN A 311 -16.53 -0.24 -2.32
N PHE A 312 -16.92 -0.79 -1.17
CA PHE A 312 -16.07 -0.77 0.04
C PHE A 312 -14.75 -1.50 -0.20
N SER A 313 -13.65 -0.95 0.34
CA SER A 313 -12.29 -1.48 0.17
C SER A 313 -11.64 -1.92 1.48
N HIS A 314 -11.52 -1.00 2.46
CA HIS A 314 -10.88 -1.24 3.76
C HIS A 314 -11.11 -0.08 4.72
N TYR A 315 -10.67 -0.21 5.98
CA TYR A 315 -10.48 0.94 6.86
C TYR A 315 -9.04 1.44 6.81
N VAL A 316 -8.84 2.75 7.00
CA VAL A 316 -7.55 3.36 7.34
C VAL A 316 -7.68 3.97 8.75
N VAL A 317 -6.71 3.73 9.62
CA VAL A 317 -6.74 4.17 11.01
C VAL A 317 -5.55 5.07 11.28
N LEU A 318 -5.79 6.29 11.77
CA LEU A 318 -4.76 7.25 12.16
C LEU A 318 -4.69 7.40 13.69
N ILE A 319 -3.47 7.32 14.20
CA ILE A 319 -3.09 7.38 15.62
C ILE A 319 -2.09 8.52 15.81
N GLY A 320 -2.15 9.24 16.95
CA GLY A 320 -1.12 10.20 17.35
C GLY A 320 -1.42 11.68 17.06
N THR A 321 -2.68 12.02 16.73
CA THR A 321 -3.18 13.41 16.65
C THR A 321 -4.43 13.58 17.50
N HIS A 322 -4.69 14.81 17.96
CA HIS A 322 -5.93 15.23 18.60
C HIS A 322 -6.67 16.34 17.82
N SER A 323 -6.14 16.78 16.66
CA SER A 323 -6.83 17.68 15.74
C SER A 323 -7.62 16.87 14.72
N VAL A 324 -8.93 17.10 14.69
CA VAL A 324 -9.88 16.55 13.72
C VAL A 324 -9.51 16.99 12.30
N GLU A 325 -9.17 18.27 12.15
CA GLU A 325 -8.87 18.93 10.88
C GLU A 325 -7.59 18.34 10.26
N TYR A 326 -6.56 18.15 11.08
CA TYR A 326 -5.30 17.55 10.64
C TYR A 326 -5.44 16.05 10.37
N ALA A 327 -6.22 15.33 11.19
CA ALA A 327 -6.56 13.94 10.93
C ALA A 327 -7.31 13.78 9.61
N ALA A 328 -8.33 14.61 9.37
CA ALA A 328 -9.09 14.61 8.13
C ALA A 328 -8.23 14.99 6.92
N THR A 329 -7.27 15.89 7.07
CA THR A 329 -6.33 16.25 6.01
C THR A 329 -5.42 15.07 5.63
N ILE A 330 -4.81 14.40 6.61
CA ILE A 330 -3.99 13.20 6.38
C ILE A 330 -4.81 12.08 5.74
N LEU A 331 -6.00 11.79 6.28
CA LEU A 331 -6.85 10.69 5.84
C LEU A 331 -7.54 10.95 4.49
N GLN A 332 -7.70 12.21 4.07
CA GLN A 332 -8.08 12.53 2.69
C GLN A 332 -6.90 12.41 1.72
N ALA A 333 -5.68 12.79 2.11
CA ALA A 333 -4.50 12.68 1.27
C ALA A 333 -3.97 11.24 1.12
N TYR A 334 -4.23 10.36 2.09
CA TYR A 334 -3.88 8.92 2.03
C TYR A 334 -4.84 8.11 1.14
N THR A 335 -5.12 8.60 -0.07
CA THR A 335 -6.10 8.03 -1.01
C THR A 335 -5.50 7.83 -2.40
N ASP A 336 -4.89 8.89 -2.95
CA ASP A 336 -4.42 8.97 -4.34
C ASP A 336 -3.32 7.96 -4.72
N GLN A 337 -2.65 7.35 -3.74
CA GLN A 337 -1.62 6.33 -3.98
C GLN A 337 -2.18 4.89 -4.14
N ARG A 338 -3.50 4.68 -4.01
CA ARG A 338 -4.11 3.33 -4.02
C ARG A 338 -5.42 3.20 -4.81
N HIS A 339 -5.84 4.24 -5.51
CA HIS A 339 -7.14 4.31 -6.22
C HIS A 339 -8.37 4.07 -5.32
N THR A 340 -8.21 4.21 -3.99
CA THR A 340 -9.31 4.33 -3.03
C THR A 340 -9.55 5.78 -2.66
N GLN A 341 -10.70 6.08 -2.08
CA GLN A 341 -11.11 7.43 -1.69
C GLN A 341 -11.88 7.37 -0.36
N THR A 342 -11.59 8.31 0.54
CA THR A 342 -12.20 8.38 1.87
C THR A 342 -13.66 8.84 1.78
N SER A 343 -14.58 8.03 2.31
CA SER A 343 -16.03 8.30 2.34
C SER A 343 -16.45 9.06 3.61
N SER A 344 -16.01 8.54 4.75
CA SER A 344 -16.31 9.04 6.09
C SER A 344 -15.06 8.95 6.97
N ILE A 345 -15.02 9.70 8.06
CA ILE A 345 -14.05 9.57 9.14
C ILE A 345 -14.79 9.65 10.47
N HIS A 346 -14.59 8.64 11.30
CA HIS A 346 -15.16 8.51 12.63
C HIS A 346 -14.03 8.62 13.68
N GLN A 347 -14.30 9.36 14.75
CA GLN A 347 -13.40 9.49 15.89
C GLN A 347 -13.87 8.57 17.02
N THR A 348 -12.93 7.81 17.57
CA THR A 348 -13.09 6.96 18.76
C THR A 348 -11.83 7.09 19.63
N ASP A 349 -11.74 6.32 20.71
CA ASP A 349 -10.53 6.22 21.54
C ASP A 349 -9.78 4.90 21.31
N TRP A 350 -8.53 4.87 21.77
CA TRP A 350 -7.63 3.73 21.63
C TRP A 350 -8.08 2.49 22.41
N VAL A 351 -8.74 2.64 23.55
CA VAL A 351 -9.18 1.51 24.36
C VAL A 351 -10.30 0.75 23.66
N ILE A 352 -11.29 1.48 23.12
CA ILE A 352 -12.36 0.91 22.30
C ILE A 352 -11.78 0.29 21.02
N PHE A 353 -10.99 1.04 20.25
CA PHE A 353 -10.46 0.56 18.98
C PHE A 353 -9.59 -0.70 19.14
N LYS A 354 -8.67 -0.71 20.12
CA LYS A 354 -7.78 -1.84 20.41
C LYS A 354 -8.54 -3.10 20.84
N GLN A 355 -9.73 -2.97 21.43
CA GLN A 355 -10.58 -4.11 21.79
C GLN A 355 -11.30 -4.72 20.58
N HIS A 356 -11.54 -3.94 19.51
CA HIS A 356 -12.53 -4.29 18.48
C HIS A 356 -12.01 -4.41 17.04
N TYR A 357 -10.80 -3.93 16.73
CA TYR A 357 -10.22 -3.97 15.38
C TYR A 357 -10.08 -5.39 14.77
N HIS A 358 -10.10 -6.44 15.58
CA HIS A 358 -9.99 -7.83 15.12
C HIS A 358 -11.20 -8.32 14.31
N GLN A 359 -12.39 -7.75 14.51
CA GLN A 359 -13.64 -8.25 13.92
C GLN A 359 -14.48 -7.11 13.37
N HIS A 360 -14.74 -7.12 12.06
CA HIS A 360 -15.45 -6.10 11.28
C HIS A 360 -16.75 -5.65 11.94
N GLU A 361 -17.51 -6.62 12.43
CA GLU A 361 -18.80 -6.46 13.08
C GLU A 361 -18.69 -5.60 14.36
N THR A 362 -17.65 -5.84 15.16
CA THR A 362 -17.44 -5.09 16.42
C THR A 362 -16.71 -3.77 16.20
N LEU A 363 -15.78 -3.71 15.24
CA LEU A 363 -15.15 -2.47 14.78
C LEU A 363 -16.21 -1.50 14.23
N PHE A 364 -17.15 -1.99 13.42
CA PHE A 364 -18.25 -1.20 12.89
C PHE A 364 -19.17 -0.69 14.02
N ASN A 365 -19.63 -1.58 14.91
CA ASN A 365 -20.51 -1.16 16.00
C ASN A 365 -19.85 -0.12 16.92
N GLU A 366 -18.62 -0.38 17.38
CA GLU A 366 -18.01 0.42 18.45
C GLU A 366 -17.18 1.62 17.96
N CYS A 367 -16.63 1.56 16.74
CA CYS A 367 -15.78 2.64 16.21
C CYS A 367 -16.41 3.44 15.07
N ILE A 368 -17.45 2.92 14.40
CA ILE A 368 -18.19 3.63 13.34
C ILE A 368 -19.55 4.09 13.88
N MET A 369 -20.43 3.16 14.29
CA MET A 369 -21.79 3.49 14.74
C MET A 369 -21.86 4.20 16.10
N ASN A 370 -21.05 3.76 17.07
CA ASN A 370 -20.91 4.43 18.37
C ASN A 370 -19.82 5.52 18.37
N GLY A 371 -19.05 5.63 17.28
CA GLY A 371 -18.03 6.65 17.07
C GLY A 371 -18.63 8.01 16.68
N SER A 372 -17.86 9.09 16.88
CA SER A 372 -18.28 10.42 16.43
C SER A 372 -17.92 10.61 14.95
N GLN A 373 -18.90 10.71 14.05
CA GLN A 373 -18.61 11.06 12.64
C GLN A 373 -18.10 12.51 12.57
N VAL A 374 -16.80 12.68 12.33
CA VAL A 374 -16.14 14.00 12.33
C VAL A 374 -15.92 14.58 10.94
N TRP A 375 -15.96 13.76 9.90
CA TRP A 375 -15.92 14.21 8.50
C TRP A 375 -16.66 13.23 7.59
N GLN A 376 -17.25 13.75 6.52
CA GLN A 376 -17.91 12.97 5.47
C GLN A 376 -17.72 13.68 4.12
N ARG A 377 -17.47 12.92 3.06
CA ARG A 377 -17.09 13.49 1.74
C ARG A 377 -18.22 14.26 1.06
N ASN A 378 -19.44 13.74 1.17
CA ASN A 378 -20.66 14.39 0.72
C ASN A 378 -21.75 14.14 1.76
N GLU A 379 -22.57 15.15 2.05
CA GLU A 379 -23.73 15.08 2.97
C GLU A 379 -24.77 14.01 2.58
N ARG A 380 -24.72 13.53 1.33
CA ARG A 380 -25.61 12.50 0.77
C ARG A 380 -24.93 11.12 0.61
N SER A 381 -23.77 10.92 1.22
CA SER A 381 -23.08 9.62 1.20
C SER A 381 -23.77 8.67 2.18
N TYR A 382 -24.08 7.45 1.74
CA TYR A 382 -24.63 6.43 2.62
C TYR A 382 -23.53 5.82 3.52
N PRO A 383 -23.80 5.51 4.79
CA PRO A 383 -22.90 4.72 5.64
C PRO A 383 -22.79 3.28 5.10
N TYR A 384 -21.72 2.57 5.45
CA TYR A 384 -21.45 1.20 4.97
C TYR A 384 -21.58 0.16 6.09
N ILE A 385 -22.55 -0.74 5.99
CA ILE A 385 -22.78 -1.81 6.98
C ILE A 385 -22.09 -3.11 6.53
N PRO A 386 -21.38 -3.82 7.44
CA PRO A 386 -20.79 -5.12 7.16
C PRO A 386 -21.80 -6.14 6.62
N ALA A 387 -21.42 -6.88 5.59
CA ALA A 387 -22.24 -7.88 4.93
C ALA A 387 -22.75 -8.96 5.89
N ALA A 388 -21.95 -9.33 6.89
CA ALA A 388 -22.27 -10.33 7.91
C ALA A 388 -23.52 -10.00 8.76
N PHE A 389 -23.91 -8.72 8.87
CA PHE A 389 -25.14 -8.34 9.56
C PHE A 389 -26.42 -8.57 8.73
N ILE A 390 -26.29 -8.68 7.40
CA ILE A 390 -27.42 -8.62 6.48
C ILE A 390 -27.89 -10.02 6.09
N ASN A 391 -29.17 -10.34 6.37
CA ASN A 391 -29.82 -11.44 5.66
C ASN A 391 -30.26 -10.98 4.26
N THR A 392 -29.56 -11.46 3.24
CA THR A 392 -29.76 -11.15 1.82
C THR A 392 -30.99 -11.84 1.19
N GLN A 393 -31.68 -12.72 1.91
CA GLN A 393 -32.93 -13.35 1.45
C GLN A 393 -34.05 -12.29 1.34
N LYS A 394 -34.49 -11.98 0.11
CA LYS A 394 -35.60 -11.04 -0.14
C LYS A 394 -36.95 -11.69 0.20
N PHE A 395 -37.73 -11.07 1.11
CA PHE A 395 -39.00 -11.62 1.64
C PHE A 395 -40.28 -11.12 0.94
N ILE A 396 -40.16 -10.13 0.05
CA ILE A 396 -41.25 -9.66 -0.82
C ILE A 396 -40.70 -9.68 -2.26
N PRO A 397 -41.22 -10.50 -3.18
CA PRO A 397 -40.81 -10.45 -4.58
C PRO A 397 -41.39 -9.20 -5.26
N PHE A 398 -40.53 -8.43 -5.92
CA PHE A 398 -40.84 -7.32 -6.82
C PHE A 398 -39.59 -7.02 -7.66
N GLU A 399 -39.77 -6.38 -8.82
CA GLU A 399 -38.69 -6.06 -9.75
C GLU A 399 -37.93 -4.79 -9.31
N GLU A 400 -36.60 -4.85 -9.35
CA GLU A 400 -35.73 -3.73 -8.96
C GLU A 400 -35.10 -3.10 -10.21
N THR A 401 -34.84 -1.79 -10.18
CA THR A 401 -33.97 -1.15 -11.16
C THR A 401 -32.54 -1.70 -11.07
N ALA A 402 -31.84 -1.75 -12.20
CA ALA A 402 -30.42 -2.10 -12.23
C ALA A 402 -29.59 -1.26 -11.24
N ALA A 403 -28.68 -1.90 -10.51
CA ALA A 403 -27.88 -1.29 -9.46
C ALA A 403 -26.43 -1.01 -9.90
N THR A 404 -25.78 -0.07 -9.22
CA THR A 404 -24.33 0.17 -9.25
C THR A 404 -23.76 -0.02 -7.85
N PHE A 405 -22.43 -0.06 -7.66
CA PHE A 405 -21.86 -0.22 -6.31
C PHE A 405 -22.25 0.89 -5.33
N LEU A 406 -22.55 2.10 -5.83
CA LEU A 406 -23.07 3.26 -5.08
C LEU A 406 -24.56 3.15 -4.70
N THR A 407 -25.33 2.25 -5.31
CA THR A 407 -26.76 2.06 -5.01
C THR A 407 -26.90 1.42 -3.63
N PRO A 408 -27.57 2.05 -2.64
CA PRO A 408 -27.66 1.47 -1.31
C PRO A 408 -28.68 0.33 -1.24
N VAL A 409 -28.49 -0.57 -0.27
CA VAL A 409 -29.48 -1.58 0.10
C VAL A 409 -30.48 -0.99 1.10
N ILE A 410 -31.78 -1.25 0.93
CA ILE A 410 -32.79 -0.91 1.94
C ILE A 410 -32.94 -2.10 2.88
N LEU A 411 -32.77 -1.85 4.17
CA LEU A 411 -32.71 -2.84 5.22
C LEU A 411 -33.84 -2.64 6.25
N LEU A 412 -34.50 -3.73 6.65
CA LEU A 412 -35.43 -3.74 7.78
C LEU A 412 -34.75 -4.39 8.99
N LYS A 413 -34.68 -3.66 10.10
CA LYS A 413 -34.24 -4.16 11.41
C LYS A 413 -35.44 -4.73 12.17
N GLU A 414 -35.37 -6.02 12.48
CA GLU A 414 -36.37 -6.76 13.26
C GLU A 414 -35.73 -7.34 14.53
N ARG A 415 -35.74 -6.54 15.61
CA ARG A 415 -35.10 -6.86 16.91
C ARG A 415 -33.58 -7.08 16.80
N GLN A 416 -33.17 -8.27 16.37
CA GLN A 416 -31.79 -8.77 16.31
C GLN A 416 -31.46 -9.38 14.93
N LYS A 417 -32.24 -9.05 13.90
CA LYS A 417 -32.02 -9.48 12.51
C LYS A 417 -32.21 -8.29 11.59
N ILE A 418 -31.28 -8.09 10.66
CA ILE A 418 -31.39 -7.09 9.60
C ILE A 418 -31.63 -7.85 8.28
N ARG A 419 -32.58 -7.40 7.46
CA ARG A 419 -32.97 -8.08 6.21
C ARG A 419 -33.06 -7.13 5.03
N VAL A 420 -32.69 -7.60 3.84
CA VAL A 420 -32.90 -6.85 2.59
C VAL A 420 -34.39 -6.74 2.25
N LEU A 421 -34.86 -5.51 2.06
CA LEU A 421 -36.12 -5.18 1.39
C LEU A 421 -35.89 -4.91 -0.11
N HIS A 422 -34.85 -4.15 -0.44
CA HIS A 422 -34.45 -3.77 -1.79
C HIS A 422 -32.93 -3.73 -1.89
N GLY A 423 -32.39 -4.07 -3.06
CA GLY A 423 -30.96 -4.12 -3.33
C GLY A 423 -30.48 -5.55 -3.59
N ALA A 424 -31.38 -6.45 -3.99
CA ALA A 424 -31.00 -7.76 -4.49
C ALA A 424 -30.09 -7.62 -5.73
N GLU A 425 -30.34 -6.65 -6.62
CA GLU A 425 -29.43 -6.40 -7.75
C GLU A 425 -28.10 -5.78 -7.30
N ARG A 426 -28.09 -4.99 -6.21
CA ARG A 426 -26.84 -4.46 -5.61
C ARG A 426 -25.97 -5.56 -5.01
N VAL A 427 -26.58 -6.54 -4.32
CA VAL A 427 -25.88 -7.68 -3.72
C VAL A 427 -25.33 -8.63 -4.79
N LYS A 428 -25.99 -8.77 -5.95
CA LYS A 428 -25.50 -9.60 -7.07
C LYS A 428 -24.24 -9.07 -7.77
N LEU A 429 -23.85 -7.81 -7.58
CA LEU A 429 -22.71 -7.21 -8.28
C LEU A 429 -21.36 -7.85 -7.88
N SER A 430 -21.26 -8.42 -6.68
CA SER A 430 -20.03 -8.95 -6.11
C SER A 430 -20.33 -9.84 -4.91
N SER A 431 -19.80 -11.07 -4.92
CA SER A 431 -19.81 -11.99 -3.76
C SER A 431 -18.79 -11.60 -2.68
N GLU A 432 -17.82 -10.76 -3.02
CA GLU A 432 -16.67 -10.40 -2.17
C GLU A 432 -16.88 -9.07 -1.40
N ASP A 433 -18.07 -8.46 -1.49
CA ASP A 433 -18.38 -7.20 -0.83
C ASP A 433 -18.45 -7.38 0.69
N GLN A 434 -17.41 -6.93 1.40
CA GLN A 434 -17.38 -6.97 2.87
C GLN A 434 -18.38 -6.01 3.54
N ALA A 435 -18.79 -4.93 2.85
CA ALA A 435 -19.79 -3.99 3.34
C ALA A 435 -20.56 -3.33 2.19
N TYR A 436 -21.81 -2.92 2.47
CA TYR A 436 -22.73 -2.30 1.51
C TYR A 436 -23.16 -0.90 1.98
N PRO A 437 -23.30 0.09 1.07
CA PRO A 437 -23.98 1.33 1.41
C PRO A 437 -25.44 1.02 1.75
N TYR A 438 -26.02 1.63 2.79
CA TYR A 438 -27.35 1.22 3.26
C TYR A 438 -28.28 2.36 3.68
N LEU A 439 -29.57 2.00 3.72
CA LEU A 439 -30.67 2.74 4.33
C LEU A 439 -31.38 1.79 5.30
N LEU A 440 -31.59 2.20 6.55
CA LEU A 440 -32.11 1.33 7.61
C LEU A 440 -33.47 1.83 8.11
N LEU A 441 -34.45 0.93 8.14
CA LEU A 441 -35.76 1.13 8.74
C LEU A 441 -35.84 0.24 9.99
N ASP A 442 -36.17 0.79 11.16
CA ASP A 442 -36.46 -0.05 12.34
C ASP A 442 -37.95 -0.40 12.39
N ARG A 443 -38.24 -1.67 12.62
CA ARG A 443 -39.62 -2.10 12.86
C ARG A 443 -40.18 -1.50 14.17
N ALA A 444 -39.34 -0.99 15.07
CA ALA A 444 -39.73 -0.19 16.23
C ALA A 444 -40.43 1.13 15.85
N ASP A 445 -40.07 1.73 14.70
CA ASP A 445 -40.62 3.00 14.23
C ASP A 445 -41.99 2.83 13.54
N GLY A 446 -42.50 1.59 13.45
CA GLY A 446 -43.78 1.24 12.83
C GLY A 446 -43.68 0.69 11.40
N TYR A 447 -42.47 0.49 10.85
CA TYR A 447 -42.26 -0.11 9.51
C TYR A 447 -42.65 -1.60 9.47
N THR A 448 -43.95 -1.89 9.34
CA THR A 448 -44.49 -3.25 9.31
C THR A 448 -44.42 -3.89 7.91
N TRP A 449 -44.34 -5.23 7.86
CA TRP A 449 -44.44 -5.99 6.61
C TRP A 449 -45.74 -5.76 5.83
N GLN A 450 -46.83 -5.32 6.50
CA GLN A 450 -48.09 -4.96 5.85
C GLN A 450 -47.97 -3.60 5.17
N LEU A 451 -47.43 -2.59 5.86
CA LEU A 451 -47.13 -1.26 5.30
C LEU A 451 -46.20 -1.37 4.08
N ILE A 452 -45.09 -2.11 4.22
CA ILE A 452 -44.10 -2.28 3.16
C ILE A 452 -44.71 -2.96 1.93
N ARG A 453 -45.53 -4.01 2.10
CA ARG A 453 -46.26 -4.65 0.99
C ARG A 453 -47.27 -3.70 0.34
N GLN A 454 -47.97 -2.89 1.12
CA GLN A 454 -48.94 -1.91 0.62
C GLN A 454 -48.25 -0.82 -0.22
N VAL A 455 -47.10 -0.32 0.20
CA VAL A 455 -46.30 0.65 -0.56
C VAL A 455 -45.77 0.04 -1.86
N ILE A 456 -45.13 -1.13 -1.80
CA ILE A 456 -44.62 -1.84 -2.99
C ILE A 456 -45.73 -2.10 -4.02
N SER A 457 -46.93 -2.47 -3.57
CA SER A 457 -48.08 -2.74 -4.46
C SER A 457 -48.66 -1.51 -5.19
N ARG A 458 -48.24 -0.30 -4.81
CA ARG A 458 -48.69 0.98 -5.40
C ARG A 458 -47.64 1.63 -6.30
N LEU A 459 -46.39 1.15 -6.27
CA LEU A 459 -45.28 1.69 -7.04
C LEU A 459 -45.19 1.01 -8.42
N PRO A 460 -44.82 1.76 -9.48
CA PRO A 460 -44.55 1.19 -10.80
C PRO A 460 -43.34 0.24 -10.74
N GLN A 461 -43.36 -0.82 -11.55
CA GLN A 461 -42.24 -1.74 -11.73
C GLN A 461 -41.42 -1.34 -12.98
N PRO A 462 -40.08 -1.53 -12.97
CA PRO A 462 -39.25 -1.90 -11.84
C PRO A 462 -39.11 -0.74 -10.84
N ILE A 463 -39.13 -1.06 -9.55
CA ILE A 463 -39.01 -0.09 -8.46
C ILE A 463 -37.55 0.33 -8.29
N SER A 464 -37.27 1.63 -8.09
CA SER A 464 -35.95 2.10 -7.67
C SER A 464 -35.83 2.19 -6.14
N VAL A 465 -34.58 2.15 -5.66
CA VAL A 465 -34.27 2.30 -4.24
C VAL A 465 -34.81 3.61 -3.67
N HIS A 466 -34.61 4.71 -4.39
CA HIS A 466 -35.03 6.04 -3.94
C HIS A 466 -36.56 6.16 -3.90
N ASP A 467 -37.26 5.64 -4.93
CA ASP A 467 -38.73 5.66 -4.98
C ASP A 467 -39.35 4.85 -3.83
N LEU A 468 -38.81 3.65 -3.54
CA LEU A 468 -39.31 2.83 -2.45
C LEU A 468 -39.03 3.46 -1.08
N TYR A 469 -37.81 3.95 -0.87
CA TYR A 469 -37.44 4.57 0.40
C TYR A 469 -38.28 5.82 0.67
N GLN A 470 -38.39 6.73 -0.30
CA GLN A 470 -39.22 7.92 -0.21
C GLN A 470 -40.71 7.57 -0.01
N ALA A 471 -41.23 6.56 -0.69
CA ALA A 471 -42.62 6.13 -0.52
C ALA A 471 -42.91 5.41 0.80
N LEU A 472 -41.86 4.90 1.50
CA LEU A 472 -41.96 4.38 2.86
C LEU A 472 -41.92 5.51 3.90
N GLU A 473 -41.03 6.50 3.76
CA GLU A 473 -40.99 7.69 4.63
C GLU A 473 -42.26 8.55 4.53
N ASN A 474 -42.89 8.62 3.35
CA ASN A 474 -44.14 9.36 3.13
C ASN A 474 -45.41 8.52 3.41
N ALA A 475 -45.28 7.29 3.89
CA ALA A 475 -46.43 6.49 4.33
C ALA A 475 -46.77 6.81 5.80
N ASP A 476 -48.05 6.76 6.17
CA ASP A 476 -48.49 6.95 7.56
C ASP A 476 -48.01 5.80 8.46
N VAL A 477 -46.77 5.90 8.96
CA VAL A 477 -46.16 4.94 9.88
C VAL A 477 -46.88 4.93 11.24
N SER A 478 -47.61 6.01 11.55
CA SER A 478 -48.41 6.23 12.77
C SER A 478 -49.73 5.44 12.84
N ALA A 479 -50.11 4.69 11.80
CA ALA A 479 -51.49 4.24 11.58
C ALA A 479 -51.76 2.73 11.82
N THR A 480 -50.85 2.00 12.49
CA THR A 480 -51.00 0.54 12.78
C THR A 480 -50.62 0.16 14.20
#